data_AF-A0A653MMW5-F1
#
_entry.id   AF-A0A653MMW5-F1
#
_cell.length_a   1.000
_cell.length_b   1.000
_cell.length_c   1.000
_cell.angle_alpha   90.00
_cell.angle_beta   90.00
_cell.angle_gamma   90.00
#
_symmetry.space_group_name_H-M   'P 1'
#
loop_
_entity.id
_entity.type
_entity.pdbx_description
1 polymer ?
#
loop_
_entity_poly.entity_id
_entity_poly.type
_entity_poly.pdbx_seq_one_letter_code
_entity_poly.pdbx_strand_id
1 'polypeptide(L)'
;MTAEEMPRDEMRGEAVTAGPSDILDLDSLLSAEELELRQKVRDFTHQRIKPEIARWYEDAVFPLELAAELGELGVLGMHLEGYGCPGRSAVEYGLAAMELEAGDSGIRTFVSVQGSLAMTAVHTWGSEEQKQEWLPRMAAGEVIGCFALTEPTAGSDPASMATSAVRDGSGDDAGWVLNGTKRWIGLASVAGVMVVWAMTDDGVHGFLVPAGTPGVTATPIRQKLSMRASIQCDVVFDDVRLGPEALLPAARGLRGPFTCLNEARYGIAWGAMGAARDSYEAALEYSLGRLQFGKPLAGYQLTQQKLVDMLVEIQKGTLLALQLGRLKDAGTIRPEQISLGKLNNVREAIRIAREARSILGGNGITTDYSPLRHAANLESVRTYEGTDEVHTLVLGRHVTGLDAFH
;
A
#
# COMPACT_ATOMS: atom_id res chain seq x y z
N MET A 1 -12.71 46.85 26.12
CA MET A 1 -12.72 45.77 27.13
C MET A 1 -13.20 44.51 26.44
N THR A 2 -12.48 43.44 26.73
CA THR A 2 -12.41 42.13 26.07
C THR A 2 -13.73 41.38 26.03
N ALA A 3 -13.94 40.61 24.97
CA ALA A 3 -14.90 39.52 24.92
C ALA A 3 -14.19 38.28 25.45
N GLU A 4 -14.30 38.07 26.76
CA GLU A 4 -13.87 36.85 27.45
C GLU A 4 -15.11 36.20 28.07
N GLU A 5 -15.11 34.86 28.01
CA GLU A 5 -15.94 33.92 28.76
C GLU A 5 -17.34 33.58 28.21
N MET A 6 -17.38 32.57 27.34
CA MET A 6 -18.44 31.56 27.36
C MET A 6 -17.81 30.16 27.50
N PRO A 7 -18.28 29.28 28.40
CA PRO A 7 -17.64 27.99 28.68
C PRO A 7 -17.85 26.98 27.54
N ARG A 8 -16.79 26.25 27.18
CA ARG A 8 -16.76 25.19 26.15
C ARG A 8 -16.98 23.79 26.72
N ASP A 9 -17.98 23.59 27.59
CA ASP A 9 -18.16 22.25 28.15
C ASP A 9 -19.62 21.98 28.50
N GLU A 10 -20.45 21.80 27.47
CA GLU A 10 -21.78 21.19 27.59
C GLU A 10 -22.35 20.83 26.20
N MET A 11 -21.75 19.83 25.53
CA MET A 11 -22.43 18.99 24.52
C MET A 11 -21.67 17.66 24.38
N ARG A 12 -21.87 16.75 25.34
CA ARG A 12 -21.53 15.32 25.19
C ARG A 12 -22.83 14.54 25.15
N GLY A 13 -23.29 14.25 23.94
CA GLY A 13 -24.49 13.43 23.71
C GLY A 13 -25.17 13.65 22.37
N GLU A 14 -24.41 13.79 21.27
CA GLU A 14 -24.97 13.73 19.93
C GLU A 14 -24.16 12.72 19.11
N ALA A 15 -24.86 11.94 18.28
CA ALA A 15 -24.26 11.02 17.32
C ALA A 15 -23.15 11.76 16.55
N VAL A 16 -21.99 11.10 16.36
CA VAL A 16 -20.89 11.64 15.56
C VAL A 16 -21.43 11.90 14.16
N THR A 17 -21.83 13.14 13.89
CA THR A 17 -22.27 13.55 12.56
C THR A 17 -21.05 13.47 11.67
N ALA A 18 -21.18 12.75 10.55
CA ALA A 18 -20.13 12.70 9.55
C ALA A 18 -19.79 14.14 9.13
N GLY A 19 -18.50 14.47 9.07
CA GLY A 19 -18.04 15.83 8.78
C GLY A 19 -18.60 16.35 7.44
N PRO A 20 -18.53 17.66 7.16
CA PRO A 20 -19.10 18.25 5.94
C PRO A 20 -18.54 17.70 4.62
N SER A 21 -17.46 16.91 4.69
CA SER A 21 -16.83 16.19 3.58
C SER A 21 -17.43 14.80 3.31
N ASP A 22 -18.31 14.28 4.16
CA ASP A 22 -19.02 13.01 3.93
C ASP A 22 -20.46 13.23 3.45
N ILE A 23 -20.60 13.61 2.18
CA ILE A 23 -21.91 13.98 1.59
C ILE A 23 -22.81 12.76 1.36
N LEU A 24 -22.23 11.58 1.16
CA LEU A 24 -23.00 10.35 0.90
C LEU A 24 -23.30 9.56 2.17
N ASP A 25 -22.92 10.07 3.35
CA ASP A 25 -23.06 9.37 4.63
C ASP A 25 -22.41 7.97 4.54
N LEU A 26 -21.16 7.92 4.07
CA LEU A 26 -20.41 6.67 3.88
C LEU A 26 -20.26 5.89 5.18
N ASP A 27 -20.22 6.59 6.31
CA ASP A 27 -20.17 5.99 7.65
C ASP A 27 -21.39 5.10 7.93
N SER A 28 -22.57 5.44 7.39
CA SER A 28 -23.77 4.61 7.53
C SER A 28 -23.67 3.22 6.87
N LEU A 29 -22.67 3.04 5.97
CA LEU A 29 -22.43 1.78 5.27
C LEU A 29 -21.40 0.89 5.99
N LEU A 30 -20.83 1.35 7.11
CA LEU A 30 -19.82 0.65 7.89
C LEU A 30 -20.42 0.12 9.19
N SER A 31 -19.91 -1.03 9.65
CA SER A 31 -20.27 -1.57 10.96
C SER A 31 -19.60 -0.76 12.10
N ALA A 32 -20.06 -0.96 13.33
CA ALA A 32 -19.44 -0.32 14.49
C ALA A 32 -17.96 -0.73 14.66
N GLU A 33 -17.65 -2.01 14.42
CA GLU A 33 -16.29 -2.54 14.48
C GLU A 33 -15.38 -1.94 13.40
N GLU A 34 -15.92 -1.79 12.18
CA GLU A 34 -15.21 -1.14 11.06
C GLU A 34 -14.90 0.33 11.37
N LEU A 35 -15.86 1.06 11.93
CA LEU A 35 -15.69 2.45 12.36
C LEU A 35 -14.66 2.58 13.49
N GLU A 36 -14.72 1.70 14.49
CA GLU A 36 -13.77 1.66 15.60
C GLU A 36 -12.35 1.41 15.12
N LEU A 37 -12.15 0.41 14.25
CA LEU A 37 -10.85 0.12 13.67
C LEU A 37 -10.32 1.30 12.85
N ARG A 38 -11.16 1.88 11.98
CA ARG A 38 -10.77 3.06 11.21
C ARG A 38 -10.31 4.19 12.13
N GLN A 39 -11.06 4.46 13.20
CA GLN A 39 -10.71 5.51 14.15
C GLN A 39 -9.38 5.21 14.84
N LYS A 40 -9.14 3.97 15.29
CA LYS A 40 -7.88 3.53 15.89
C LYS A 40 -6.67 3.79 14.97
N VAL A 41 -6.77 3.42 13.69
CA VAL A 41 -5.67 3.60 12.72
C VAL A 41 -5.50 5.09 12.34
N ARG A 42 -6.59 5.83 12.25
CA ARG A 42 -6.56 7.29 12.05
C ARG A 42 -5.85 7.99 13.19
N ASP A 43 -6.17 7.65 14.44
CA ASP A 43 -5.54 8.24 15.62
C ASP A 43 -4.05 7.95 15.67
N PHE A 44 -3.64 6.69 15.41
CA PHE A 44 -2.23 6.34 15.26
C PHE A 44 -1.55 7.18 14.17
N THR A 45 -2.17 7.30 13.00
CA THR A 45 -1.60 8.06 11.88
C THR A 45 -1.43 9.54 12.23
N HIS A 46 -2.43 10.16 12.86
CA HIS A 46 -2.39 11.56 13.25
C HIS A 46 -1.37 11.84 14.37
N GLN A 47 -1.26 10.95 15.36
CA GLN A 47 -0.42 11.17 16.53
C GLN A 47 1.04 10.78 16.29
N ARG A 48 1.28 9.73 15.49
CA ARG A 48 2.60 9.12 15.33
C ARG A 48 3.27 9.39 13.99
N ILE A 49 2.52 9.39 12.89
CA ILE A 49 3.06 9.48 11.53
C ILE A 49 3.12 10.94 11.06
N LYS A 50 1.98 11.65 11.10
CA LYS A 50 1.86 13.02 10.56
C LYS A 50 2.88 14.03 11.12
N PRO A 51 3.26 14.01 12.40
CA PRO A 51 4.24 14.96 12.92
C PRO A 51 5.65 14.80 12.33
N GLU A 52 6.01 13.61 11.87
CA GLU A 52 7.39 13.28 11.46
C GLU A 52 7.55 13.11 9.94
N ILE A 53 6.46 12.86 9.22
CA ILE A 53 6.52 12.41 7.82
C ILE A 53 7.22 13.39 6.88
N ALA A 54 7.07 14.69 7.10
CA ALA A 54 7.74 15.71 6.29
C ALA A 54 9.28 15.55 6.36
N ARG A 55 9.81 15.33 7.58
CA ARG A 55 11.23 15.10 7.82
C ARG A 55 11.68 13.77 7.22
N TRP A 56 10.95 12.68 7.46
CA TRP A 56 11.29 11.37 6.88
C TRP A 56 11.34 11.39 5.35
N TYR A 57 10.41 12.12 4.73
CA TYR A 57 10.36 12.30 3.28
C TYR A 57 11.55 13.12 2.77
N GLU A 58 11.90 14.23 3.42
CA GLU A 58 13.05 15.06 3.06
C GLU A 58 14.37 14.28 3.20
N ASP A 59 14.55 13.61 4.33
CA ASP A 59 15.74 12.80 4.65
C ASP A 59 15.83 11.51 3.81
N ALA A 60 14.75 11.13 3.11
CA ALA A 60 14.61 9.87 2.38
C ALA A 60 14.86 8.63 3.25
N VAL A 61 14.27 8.61 4.44
CA VAL A 61 14.41 7.51 5.42
C VAL A 61 13.05 6.87 5.74
N PHE A 62 13.10 5.57 6.06
CA PHE A 62 11.99 4.87 6.69
C PHE A 62 12.37 4.53 8.14
N PRO A 63 11.60 4.97 9.15
CA PRO A 63 11.84 4.64 10.55
C PRO A 63 11.55 3.15 10.83
N LEU A 64 12.58 2.36 11.10
CA LEU A 64 12.44 0.90 11.28
C LEU A 64 11.65 0.53 12.53
N GLU A 65 11.65 1.38 13.54
CA GLU A 65 10.86 1.21 14.76
C GLU A 65 9.34 1.15 14.47
N LEU A 66 8.87 1.74 13.37
CA LEU A 66 7.46 1.64 12.98
C LEU A 66 7.03 0.20 12.68
N ALA A 67 7.95 -0.71 12.37
CA ALA A 67 7.59 -2.11 12.13
C ALA A 67 6.91 -2.73 13.36
N ALA A 68 7.53 -2.59 14.54
CA ALA A 68 6.98 -3.08 15.80
C ALA A 68 5.72 -2.32 16.20
N GLU A 69 5.71 -0.99 16.09
CA GLU A 69 4.53 -0.16 16.40
C GLU A 69 3.31 -0.54 15.54
N LEU A 70 3.51 -0.83 14.26
CA LEU A 70 2.44 -1.29 13.34
C LEU A 70 2.01 -2.74 13.63
N GLY A 71 2.92 -3.58 14.13
CA GLY A 71 2.61 -4.91 14.65
C GLY A 71 1.71 -4.83 15.89
N GLU A 72 2.06 -3.99 16.87
CA GLU A 72 1.24 -3.71 18.06
C GLU A 72 -0.12 -3.09 17.73
N LEU A 73 -0.16 -2.21 16.72
CA LEU A 73 -1.41 -1.65 16.21
C LEU A 73 -2.34 -2.76 15.66
N GLY A 74 -1.75 -3.85 15.16
CA GLY A 74 -2.44 -5.02 14.63
C GLY A 74 -2.80 -4.88 13.15
N VAL A 75 -1.99 -4.18 12.35
CA VAL A 75 -2.26 -3.98 10.90
C VAL A 75 -1.41 -4.86 9.99
N LEU A 76 -0.37 -5.52 10.51
CA LEU A 76 0.51 -6.39 9.72
C LEU A 76 -0.12 -7.78 9.52
N GLY A 77 -0.43 -8.12 8.28
CA GLY A 77 -1.12 -9.37 7.94
C GLY A 77 -2.53 -9.45 8.53
N MET A 78 -3.18 -8.30 8.78
CA MET A 78 -4.43 -8.25 9.52
C MET A 78 -5.59 -9.05 8.92
N HIS A 79 -5.59 -9.27 7.60
CA HIS A 79 -6.59 -10.09 6.89
C HIS A 79 -6.30 -11.59 6.92
N LEU A 80 -5.17 -12.01 7.51
CA LEU A 80 -4.78 -13.41 7.61
C LEU A 80 -5.25 -14.00 8.93
N GLU A 81 -5.57 -15.30 8.92
CA GLU A 81 -5.99 -16.05 10.11
C GLU A 81 -4.84 -16.90 10.68
N GLY A 82 -4.81 -17.04 12.01
CA GLY A 82 -3.82 -17.84 12.73
C GLY A 82 -2.45 -17.16 12.85
N TYR A 83 -1.49 -17.85 13.46
CA TYR A 83 -0.08 -17.41 13.56
C TYR A 83 0.10 -16.00 14.15
N GLY A 84 -0.76 -15.58 15.08
CA GLY A 84 -0.72 -14.22 15.65
C GLY A 84 -1.33 -13.13 14.77
N CYS A 85 -1.86 -13.47 13.59
CA CYS A 85 -2.54 -12.53 12.72
C CYS A 85 -3.98 -12.24 13.23
N PRO A 86 -4.45 -10.99 13.13
CA PRO A 86 -5.77 -10.55 13.61
C PRO A 86 -7.03 -11.21 13.03
N GLY A 87 -7.00 -11.75 11.80
CA GLY A 87 -8.19 -12.34 11.15
C GLY A 87 -9.34 -11.35 10.88
N ARG A 88 -9.00 -10.11 10.48
CA ARG A 88 -9.96 -9.03 10.19
C ARG A 88 -10.55 -9.13 8.78
N SER A 89 -11.70 -8.49 8.59
CA SER A 89 -12.37 -8.43 7.29
C SER A 89 -11.53 -7.67 6.25
N ALA A 90 -11.84 -7.89 4.97
CA ALA A 90 -11.25 -7.13 3.90
C ALA A 90 -11.62 -5.65 3.99
N VAL A 91 -12.83 -5.29 4.39
CA VAL A 91 -13.21 -3.89 4.59
C VAL A 91 -12.39 -3.26 5.71
N GLU A 92 -12.21 -3.95 6.83
CA GLU A 92 -11.33 -3.52 7.92
C GLU A 92 -9.88 -3.27 7.43
N TYR A 93 -9.32 -4.18 6.62
CA TYR A 93 -8.00 -3.98 6.00
C TYR A 93 -7.98 -2.77 5.06
N GLY A 94 -9.03 -2.60 4.24
CA GLY A 94 -9.16 -1.45 3.34
C GLY A 94 -9.17 -0.12 4.10
N LEU A 95 -9.93 -0.03 5.19
CA LEU A 95 -9.98 1.16 6.05
C LEU A 95 -8.62 1.45 6.69
N ALA A 96 -7.91 0.43 7.18
CA ALA A 96 -6.56 0.60 7.69
C ALA A 96 -5.60 1.14 6.62
N ALA A 97 -5.65 0.60 5.39
CA ALA A 97 -4.84 1.07 4.27
C ALA A 97 -5.17 2.53 3.91
N MET A 98 -6.44 2.91 3.89
CA MET A 98 -6.89 4.29 3.67
C MET A 98 -6.32 5.26 4.71
N GLU A 99 -6.44 4.93 5.99
CA GLU A 99 -5.96 5.82 7.06
C GLU A 99 -4.42 5.93 7.08
N LEU A 100 -3.69 4.83 6.85
CA LEU A 100 -2.22 4.86 6.80
C LEU A 100 -1.71 5.69 5.61
N GLU A 101 -2.34 5.58 4.44
CA GLU A 101 -1.93 6.33 3.24
C GLU A 101 -2.37 7.80 3.30
N ALA A 102 -3.39 8.15 4.10
CA ALA A 102 -3.65 9.54 4.46
C ALA A 102 -2.46 10.18 5.21
N GLY A 103 -1.65 9.37 5.93
CA GLY A 103 -0.34 9.78 6.41
C GLY A 103 0.68 9.87 5.28
N ASP A 104 1.01 8.72 4.67
CA ASP A 104 1.91 8.62 3.52
C ASP A 104 1.82 7.26 2.82
N SER A 105 1.92 7.25 1.49
CA SER A 105 1.99 6.02 0.69
C SER A 105 3.15 5.11 1.09
N GLY A 106 4.27 5.65 1.58
CA GLY A 106 5.41 4.89 2.09
C GLY A 106 5.04 3.98 3.26
N ILE A 107 4.24 4.48 4.20
CA ILE A 107 3.78 3.71 5.36
C ILE A 107 2.79 2.63 4.95
N ARG A 108 1.77 2.97 4.15
CA ARG A 108 0.83 1.96 3.62
C ARG A 108 1.56 0.90 2.79
N THR A 109 2.57 1.29 2.02
CA THR A 109 3.39 0.35 1.23
C THR A 109 4.19 -0.60 2.12
N PHE A 110 4.73 -0.15 3.25
CA PHE A 110 5.34 -1.05 4.23
C PHE A 110 4.35 -2.13 4.68
N VAL A 111 3.15 -1.74 5.13
CA VAL A 111 2.10 -2.68 5.58
C VAL A 111 1.67 -3.62 4.46
N SER A 112 1.56 -3.12 3.22
CA SER A 112 1.19 -3.91 2.05
C SER A 112 2.27 -4.96 1.69
N VAL A 113 3.55 -4.57 1.68
CA VAL A 113 4.67 -5.49 1.42
C VAL A 113 4.76 -6.54 2.51
N GLN A 114 4.61 -6.15 3.77
CA GLN A 114 4.65 -7.06 4.91
C GLN A 114 3.48 -8.06 4.85
N GLY A 115 2.25 -7.57 4.86
CA GLY A 115 1.04 -8.39 5.00
C GLY A 115 0.58 -9.04 3.69
N SER A 116 0.22 -8.21 2.70
CA SER A 116 -0.40 -8.68 1.45
C SER A 116 0.57 -9.36 0.49
N LEU A 117 1.87 -9.08 0.59
CA LEU A 117 2.87 -9.72 -0.26
C LEU A 117 3.62 -10.83 0.49
N ALA A 118 4.49 -10.50 1.44
CA ALA A 118 5.38 -11.46 2.06
C ALA A 118 4.65 -12.47 2.96
N MET A 119 3.85 -12.00 3.93
CA MET A 119 3.10 -12.88 4.83
C MET A 119 2.04 -13.69 4.08
N THR A 120 1.34 -13.07 3.11
CA THR A 120 0.36 -13.80 2.28
C THR A 120 1.03 -14.90 1.46
N ALA A 121 2.22 -14.67 0.92
CA ALA A 121 2.96 -15.70 0.20
C ALA A 121 3.31 -16.89 1.10
N VAL A 122 3.83 -16.64 2.30
CA VAL A 122 4.15 -17.69 3.29
C VAL A 122 2.88 -18.40 3.77
N HIS A 123 1.83 -17.65 4.13
CA HIS A 123 0.57 -18.19 4.63
C HIS A 123 -0.15 -19.07 3.61
N THR A 124 -0.19 -18.62 2.35
CA THR A 124 -0.91 -19.34 1.29
C THR A 124 -0.10 -20.51 0.74
N TRP A 125 1.19 -20.31 0.53
CA TRP A 125 2.01 -21.23 -0.28
C TRP A 125 3.09 -21.98 0.50
N GLY A 126 3.38 -21.56 1.73
CA GLY A 126 4.41 -22.14 2.56
C GLY A 126 4.00 -23.47 3.21
N SER A 127 5.01 -24.22 3.66
CA SER A 127 4.83 -25.37 4.55
C SER A 127 4.37 -24.91 5.94
N GLU A 128 3.91 -25.83 6.77
CA GLU A 128 3.50 -25.49 8.14
C GLU A 128 4.70 -24.99 8.97
N GLU A 129 5.88 -25.57 8.76
CA GLU A 129 7.12 -25.17 9.42
C GLU A 129 7.49 -23.73 9.06
N GLN A 130 7.42 -23.37 7.77
CA GLN A 130 7.66 -22.00 7.31
C GLN A 130 6.64 -21.02 7.92
N LYS A 131 5.37 -21.39 8.00
CA LYS A 131 4.33 -20.54 8.59
C LYS A 131 4.60 -20.28 10.08
N GLN A 132 4.90 -21.33 10.84
CA GLN A 132 5.20 -21.21 12.28
C GLN A 132 6.48 -20.43 12.55
N GLU A 133 7.49 -20.56 11.70
CA GLU A 133 8.77 -19.85 11.83
C GLU A 133 8.62 -18.34 11.59
N TRP A 134 7.93 -17.95 10.50
CA TRP A 134 7.96 -16.58 10.01
C TRP A 134 6.75 -15.75 10.43
N LEU A 135 5.54 -16.27 10.29
CA LEU A 135 4.33 -15.45 10.39
C LEU A 135 4.12 -14.79 11.75
N PRO A 136 4.34 -15.45 12.91
CA PRO A 136 4.15 -14.80 14.21
C PRO A 136 5.06 -13.59 14.41
N ARG A 137 6.33 -13.72 14.03
CA ARG A 137 7.34 -12.65 14.15
C ARG A 137 7.10 -11.53 13.15
N MET A 138 6.60 -11.88 11.96
CA MET A 138 6.21 -10.89 10.95
C MET A 138 4.95 -10.11 11.35
N ALA A 139 3.95 -10.78 11.94
CA ALA A 139 2.74 -10.15 12.47
C ALA A 139 3.06 -9.19 13.63
N ALA A 140 4.00 -9.56 14.50
CA ALA A 140 4.48 -8.72 15.59
C ALA A 140 5.41 -7.57 15.13
N GLY A 141 5.84 -7.54 13.86
CA GLY A 141 6.77 -6.54 13.35
C GLY A 141 8.23 -6.74 13.79
N GLU A 142 8.56 -7.86 14.41
CA GLU A 142 9.92 -8.24 14.83
C GLU A 142 10.80 -8.63 13.63
N VAL A 143 10.17 -9.16 12.57
CA VAL A 143 10.83 -9.54 11.32
C VAL A 143 10.13 -8.84 10.17
N ILE A 144 10.90 -8.08 9.39
CA ILE A 144 10.42 -7.49 8.14
C ILE A 144 10.58 -8.50 7.00
N GLY A 145 9.53 -8.71 6.22
CA GLY A 145 9.57 -9.43 4.96
C GLY A 145 9.71 -8.50 3.77
N CYS A 146 10.26 -9.00 2.68
CA CYS A 146 10.13 -8.35 1.37
C CYS A 146 9.69 -9.34 0.29
N PHE A 147 9.26 -8.79 -0.84
CA PHE A 147 8.74 -9.56 -1.97
C PHE A 147 9.47 -9.19 -3.26
N ALA A 148 10.21 -10.14 -3.81
CA ALA A 148 11.17 -9.94 -4.89
C ALA A 148 10.69 -10.62 -6.18
N LEU A 149 9.92 -9.86 -6.97
CA LEU A 149 9.38 -10.30 -8.27
C LEU A 149 10.01 -9.54 -9.44
N THR A 150 9.87 -8.21 -9.43
CA THR A 150 10.27 -7.31 -10.51
C THR A 150 11.76 -7.35 -10.79
N GLU A 151 12.11 -7.35 -12.07
CA GLU A 151 13.49 -7.34 -12.57
C GLU A 151 13.76 -6.09 -13.42
N PRO A 152 15.03 -5.72 -13.66
CA PRO A 152 15.36 -4.63 -14.58
C PRO A 152 14.73 -4.78 -15.97
N THR A 153 14.56 -6.02 -16.45
CA THR A 153 14.03 -6.36 -17.78
C THR A 153 12.58 -6.84 -17.75
N ALA A 154 11.99 -7.07 -16.57
CA ALA A 154 10.67 -7.68 -16.40
C ALA A 154 9.87 -6.98 -15.29
N GLY A 155 9.05 -6.01 -15.68
CA GLY A 155 8.14 -5.28 -14.79
C GLY A 155 6.68 -5.67 -15.01
N SER A 156 6.06 -5.13 -16.05
CA SER A 156 4.67 -5.43 -16.44
C SER A 156 4.48 -6.87 -16.96
N ASP A 157 5.56 -7.47 -17.48
CA ASP A 157 5.60 -8.88 -17.89
C ASP A 157 6.53 -9.68 -16.95
N PRO A 158 6.06 -10.11 -15.77
CA PRO A 158 6.84 -10.97 -14.89
C PRO A 158 6.98 -12.41 -15.42
N ALA A 159 6.29 -12.79 -16.51
CA ALA A 159 6.42 -14.13 -17.09
C ALA A 159 7.80 -14.34 -17.75
N SER A 160 8.41 -13.26 -18.21
CA SER A 160 9.74 -13.25 -18.85
C SER A 160 10.90 -13.04 -17.86
N MET A 161 10.70 -13.30 -16.57
CA MET A 161 11.75 -13.18 -15.55
C MET A 161 12.97 -14.05 -15.88
N ALA A 162 14.16 -13.49 -15.68
CA ALA A 162 15.45 -14.12 -15.93
C ALA A 162 16.10 -14.68 -14.66
N THR A 163 15.71 -14.22 -13.46
CA THR A 163 16.19 -14.84 -12.21
C THR A 163 15.82 -16.31 -12.21
N SER A 164 16.83 -17.17 -12.07
CA SER A 164 16.70 -18.62 -12.15
C SER A 164 17.00 -19.29 -10.82
N ALA A 165 16.35 -20.40 -10.56
CA ALA A 165 16.71 -21.34 -9.51
C ALA A 165 16.92 -22.74 -10.12
N VAL A 166 18.09 -23.32 -9.89
CA VAL A 166 18.47 -24.65 -10.41
C VAL A 166 18.67 -25.60 -9.24
N ARG A 167 18.23 -26.85 -9.36
CA ARG A 167 18.43 -27.87 -8.33
C ARG A 167 19.92 -28.15 -8.11
N ASP A 168 20.31 -28.25 -6.85
CA ASP A 168 21.65 -28.61 -6.40
C ASP A 168 21.62 -30.00 -5.73
N GLY A 169 22.02 -31.02 -6.48
CA GLY A 169 21.94 -32.42 -6.07
C GLY A 169 20.78 -33.19 -6.71
N SER A 170 20.45 -34.36 -6.15
CA SER A 170 19.44 -35.28 -6.69
C SER A 170 18.48 -35.77 -5.60
N GLY A 171 17.23 -36.04 -5.97
CA GLY A 171 16.19 -36.50 -5.05
C GLY A 171 15.42 -35.35 -4.40
N ASP A 172 14.55 -35.70 -3.45
CA ASP A 172 13.65 -34.75 -2.80
C ASP A 172 14.36 -33.80 -1.82
N ASP A 173 15.55 -34.19 -1.34
CA ASP A 173 16.40 -33.38 -0.45
C ASP A 173 17.35 -32.43 -1.21
N ALA A 174 17.26 -32.38 -2.55
CA ALA A 174 18.10 -31.49 -3.35
C ALA A 174 17.80 -30.01 -3.02
N GLY A 175 18.86 -29.26 -2.75
CA GLY A 175 18.78 -27.81 -2.55
C GLY A 175 18.59 -27.05 -3.85
N TRP A 176 18.78 -25.74 -3.79
CA TRP A 176 18.64 -24.83 -4.91
C TRP A 176 19.81 -23.84 -4.97
N VAL A 177 20.23 -23.49 -6.19
CA VAL A 177 21.11 -22.35 -6.45
C VAL A 177 20.34 -21.27 -7.20
N LEU A 178 20.22 -20.09 -6.60
CA LEU A 178 19.56 -18.93 -7.18
C LEU A 178 20.59 -17.97 -7.78
N ASN A 179 20.30 -17.51 -8.99
CA ASN A 179 21.08 -16.52 -9.72
C ASN A 179 20.16 -15.51 -10.40
N GLY A 180 20.48 -14.22 -10.32
CA GLY A 180 19.73 -13.18 -11.02
C GLY A 180 19.74 -11.83 -10.33
N THR A 181 18.88 -10.93 -10.83
CA THR A 181 18.77 -9.58 -10.29
C THR A 181 17.32 -9.14 -10.21
N LYS A 182 16.96 -8.49 -9.11
CA LYS A 182 15.66 -7.88 -8.88
C LYS A 182 15.82 -6.38 -8.67
N ARG A 183 14.76 -5.63 -8.99
CA ARG A 183 14.78 -4.17 -8.97
C ARG A 183 13.49 -3.61 -8.38
N TRP A 184 13.60 -2.51 -7.65
CA TRP A 184 12.51 -1.84 -6.93
C TRP A 184 11.97 -2.64 -5.74
N ILE A 185 12.77 -3.54 -5.18
CA ILE A 185 12.30 -4.42 -4.10
C ILE A 185 12.22 -3.64 -2.80
N GLY A 186 10.99 -3.45 -2.31
CA GLY A 186 10.72 -2.74 -1.06
C GLY A 186 11.39 -3.45 0.12
N LEU A 187 12.02 -2.68 1.03
CA LEU A 187 12.54 -3.16 2.31
C LEU A 187 13.70 -4.19 2.25
N ALA A 188 14.16 -4.61 1.06
CA ALA A 188 15.11 -5.74 0.95
C ALA A 188 16.40 -5.57 1.77
N SER A 189 16.96 -4.36 1.88
CA SER A 189 18.18 -4.13 2.66
C SER A 189 18.01 -4.25 4.18
N VAL A 190 16.77 -4.32 4.67
CA VAL A 190 16.42 -4.44 6.09
C VAL A 190 15.50 -5.62 6.38
N ALA A 191 15.21 -6.45 5.37
CA ALA A 191 14.34 -7.61 5.51
C ALA A 191 15.06 -8.73 6.25
N GLY A 192 14.37 -9.37 7.20
CA GLY A 192 14.81 -10.61 7.83
C GLY A 192 14.59 -11.85 6.95
N VAL A 193 13.64 -11.77 6.00
CA VAL A 193 13.39 -12.81 4.99
C VAL A 193 12.90 -12.18 3.68
N MET A 194 13.40 -12.67 2.55
CA MET A 194 12.94 -12.30 1.21
C MET A 194 12.12 -13.44 0.61
N VAL A 195 10.92 -13.13 0.12
CA VAL A 195 10.16 -14.02 -0.77
C VAL A 195 10.60 -13.76 -2.20
N VAL A 196 11.40 -14.65 -2.79
CA VAL A 196 11.99 -14.49 -4.11
C VAL A 196 11.30 -15.38 -5.13
N TRP A 197 10.84 -14.79 -6.23
CA TRP A 197 10.26 -15.53 -7.36
C TRP A 197 11.33 -15.75 -8.44
N ALA A 198 11.52 -17.00 -8.84
CA ALA A 198 12.53 -17.39 -9.81
C ALA A 198 11.99 -18.45 -10.78
N MET A 199 12.52 -18.43 -12.00
CA MET A 199 12.27 -19.44 -13.03
C MET A 199 13.05 -20.73 -12.71
N THR A 200 12.39 -21.87 -12.86
CA THR A 200 12.98 -23.21 -12.78
C THR A 200 12.63 -23.99 -14.05
N ASP A 201 13.12 -25.22 -14.18
CA ASP A 201 12.81 -26.10 -15.32
C ASP A 201 11.32 -26.42 -15.48
N ASP A 202 10.52 -26.40 -14.39
CA ASP A 202 9.07 -26.63 -14.42
C ASP A 202 8.24 -25.35 -14.21
N GLY A 203 8.88 -24.19 -14.37
CA GLY A 203 8.24 -22.87 -14.34
C GLY A 203 8.61 -22.04 -13.11
N VAL A 204 7.81 -21.01 -12.84
CA VAL A 204 8.08 -20.06 -11.74
C VAL A 204 7.75 -20.68 -10.39
N HIS A 205 8.68 -20.57 -9.44
CA HIS A 205 8.50 -20.94 -8.02
C HIS A 205 8.87 -19.79 -7.10
N GLY A 206 8.43 -19.89 -5.84
CA GLY A 206 8.77 -18.96 -4.78
C GLY A 206 9.74 -19.59 -3.77
N PHE A 207 10.68 -18.79 -3.27
CA PHE A 207 11.72 -19.22 -2.33
C PHE A 207 11.79 -18.24 -1.16
N LEU A 208 11.97 -18.76 0.06
CA LEU A 208 12.30 -17.98 1.24
C LEU A 208 13.82 -17.88 1.38
N VAL A 209 14.34 -16.66 1.31
CA VAL A 209 15.77 -16.36 1.42
C VAL A 209 16.00 -15.58 2.70
N PRO A 210 16.51 -16.20 3.79
CA PRO A 210 16.79 -15.52 5.05
C PRO A 210 17.84 -14.41 4.90
N ALA A 211 17.80 -13.44 5.81
CA ALA A 211 18.83 -12.41 5.89
C ALA A 211 20.21 -13.01 6.17
N GLY A 212 21.23 -12.48 5.51
CA GLY A 212 22.61 -12.93 5.67
C GLY A 212 22.98 -14.18 4.86
N THR A 213 22.06 -14.75 4.08
CA THR A 213 22.41 -15.83 3.14
C THR A 213 23.51 -15.36 2.18
N PRO A 214 24.66 -16.07 2.10
CA PRO A 214 25.75 -15.71 1.20
C PRO A 214 25.29 -15.61 -0.26
N GLY A 215 25.85 -14.65 -0.99
CA GLY A 215 25.50 -14.38 -2.40
C GLY A 215 24.35 -13.39 -2.59
N VAL A 216 23.68 -12.95 -1.53
CA VAL A 216 22.62 -11.92 -1.61
C VAL A 216 23.18 -10.54 -1.32
N THR A 217 22.98 -9.59 -2.23
CA THR A 217 23.31 -8.17 -2.02
C THR A 217 22.10 -7.30 -2.30
N ALA A 218 21.62 -6.54 -1.29
CA ALA A 218 20.53 -5.59 -1.44
C ALA A 218 21.03 -4.14 -1.27
N THR A 219 20.94 -3.34 -2.32
CA THR A 219 21.45 -1.96 -2.38
C THR A 219 20.30 -0.96 -2.46
N PRO A 220 20.13 -0.05 -1.47
CA PRO A 220 19.09 0.96 -1.51
C PRO A 220 19.23 1.95 -2.69
N ILE A 221 18.12 2.22 -3.38
CA ILE A 221 17.99 3.21 -4.44
C ILE A 221 17.70 4.58 -3.81
N ARG A 222 18.66 5.52 -3.92
CA ARG A 222 18.62 6.79 -3.17
C ARG A 222 17.92 7.95 -3.89
N GLN A 223 18.17 8.14 -5.19
CA GLN A 223 17.75 9.34 -5.93
C GLN A 223 16.28 9.30 -6.37
N LYS A 224 15.35 8.99 -5.46
CA LYS A 224 13.92 8.92 -5.76
C LYS A 224 13.24 10.26 -5.47
N LEU A 225 12.34 10.65 -6.35
CA LEU A 225 11.40 11.75 -6.12
C LEU A 225 10.06 11.27 -5.56
N SER A 226 9.77 9.98 -5.69
CA SER A 226 8.59 9.32 -5.18
C SER A 226 9.00 8.32 -4.10
N MET A 227 8.13 8.06 -3.12
CA MET A 227 8.35 7.03 -2.09
C MET A 227 9.66 7.24 -1.33
N ARG A 228 9.94 8.49 -0.95
CA ARG A 228 11.18 8.85 -0.23
C ARG A 228 11.17 8.35 1.21
N ALA A 229 10.04 8.43 1.90
CA ALA A 229 9.81 7.83 3.22
C ALA A 229 9.59 6.30 3.13
N SER A 230 10.41 5.62 2.32
CA SER A 230 10.33 4.19 2.04
C SER A 230 11.66 3.68 1.50
N ILE A 231 11.97 2.40 1.70
CA ILE A 231 13.20 1.77 1.20
C ILE A 231 12.87 0.93 -0.04
N GLN A 232 13.56 1.17 -1.16
CA GLN A 232 13.52 0.33 -2.36
C GLN A 232 14.95 -0.04 -2.72
N CYS A 233 15.17 -1.28 -3.15
CA CYS A 233 16.51 -1.80 -3.43
C CYS A 233 16.62 -2.39 -4.84
N ASP A 234 17.84 -2.33 -5.37
CA ASP A 234 18.34 -3.32 -6.32
C ASP A 234 18.85 -4.52 -5.53
N VAL A 235 18.54 -5.74 -5.97
CA VAL A 235 18.95 -6.98 -5.31
C VAL A 235 19.66 -7.88 -6.30
N VAL A 236 20.83 -8.39 -5.94
CA VAL A 236 21.62 -9.33 -6.72
C VAL A 236 21.68 -10.66 -5.97
N PHE A 237 21.47 -11.75 -6.69
CA PHE A 237 21.65 -13.13 -6.25
C PHE A 237 22.79 -13.73 -7.08
N ASP A 238 23.90 -14.05 -6.43
CA ASP A 238 25.11 -14.63 -7.02
C ASP A 238 25.42 -15.96 -6.33
N ASP A 239 25.14 -17.07 -7.01
CA ASP A 239 25.29 -18.43 -6.51
C ASP A 239 24.71 -18.66 -5.09
N VAL A 240 23.50 -18.16 -4.87
CA VAL A 240 22.81 -18.24 -3.58
C VAL A 240 22.31 -19.66 -3.35
N ARG A 241 22.94 -20.38 -2.42
CA ARG A 241 22.59 -21.77 -2.08
C ARG A 241 21.55 -21.82 -0.98
N LEU A 242 20.49 -22.59 -1.21
CA LEU A 242 19.38 -22.80 -0.29
C LEU A 242 19.13 -24.30 -0.13
N GLY A 243 18.67 -24.74 1.05
CA GLY A 243 18.17 -26.10 1.23
C GLY A 243 16.80 -26.31 0.58
N PRO A 244 16.32 -27.57 0.50
CA PRO A 244 15.00 -27.89 -0.05
C PRO A 244 13.85 -27.19 0.71
N GLU A 245 14.04 -26.91 2.00
CA GLU A 245 13.07 -26.24 2.88
C GLU A 245 12.82 -24.76 2.53
N ALA A 246 13.65 -24.15 1.70
CA ALA A 246 13.46 -22.76 1.27
C ALA A 246 12.34 -22.62 0.23
N LEU A 247 11.99 -23.68 -0.49
CA LEU A 247 10.94 -23.66 -1.51
C LEU A 247 9.56 -23.42 -0.86
N LEU A 248 8.73 -22.56 -1.45
CA LEU A 248 7.29 -22.48 -1.12
C LEU A 248 6.55 -23.62 -1.83
N PRO A 249 6.27 -24.75 -1.15
CA PRO A 249 5.96 -26.02 -1.82
C PRO A 249 4.66 -25.99 -2.65
N ALA A 250 3.71 -25.12 -2.29
CA ALA A 250 2.43 -25.04 -2.98
C ALA A 250 2.38 -23.95 -4.07
N ALA A 251 3.41 -23.11 -4.21
CA ALA A 251 3.46 -22.07 -5.22
C ALA A 251 3.97 -22.62 -6.56
N ARG A 252 3.10 -22.73 -7.57
CA ARG A 252 3.49 -23.13 -8.93
C ARG A 252 3.03 -22.11 -9.97
N GLY A 253 3.96 -21.69 -10.83
CA GLY A 253 3.73 -20.74 -11.90
C GLY A 253 3.36 -19.33 -11.39
N LEU A 254 2.88 -18.50 -12.31
CA LEU A 254 2.53 -17.10 -12.01
C LEU A 254 1.33 -16.93 -11.08
N ARG A 255 0.59 -17.99 -10.79
CA ARG A 255 -0.51 -17.96 -9.80
C ARG A 255 0.02 -17.56 -8.42
N GLY A 256 1.20 -18.05 -8.02
CA GLY A 256 1.83 -17.73 -6.75
C GLY A 256 1.99 -16.23 -6.51
N PRO A 257 2.79 -15.52 -7.34
CA PRO A 257 2.96 -14.09 -7.18
C PRO A 257 1.67 -13.30 -7.43
N PHE A 258 0.85 -13.69 -8.42
CA PHE A 258 -0.37 -12.94 -8.75
C PHE A 258 -1.44 -12.98 -7.65
N THR A 259 -1.54 -14.06 -6.88
CA THR A 259 -2.38 -14.07 -5.68
C THR A 259 -1.96 -12.97 -4.71
N CYS A 260 -0.66 -12.82 -4.47
CA CYS A 260 -0.11 -11.80 -3.57
C CYS A 260 -0.34 -10.38 -4.12
N LEU A 261 -0.04 -10.15 -5.42
CA LEU A 261 -0.27 -8.85 -6.05
C LEU A 261 -1.75 -8.42 -5.97
N ASN A 262 -2.69 -9.35 -6.14
CA ASN A 262 -4.12 -9.03 -6.06
C ASN A 262 -4.54 -8.58 -4.64
N GLU A 263 -3.97 -9.17 -3.59
CA GLU A 263 -4.17 -8.71 -2.21
C GLU A 263 -3.60 -7.30 -1.99
N ALA A 264 -2.41 -7.02 -2.52
CA ALA A 264 -1.79 -5.70 -2.41
C ALA A 264 -2.58 -4.63 -3.19
N ARG A 265 -3.00 -4.94 -4.42
CA ARG A 265 -3.84 -4.07 -5.26
C ARG A 265 -5.17 -3.71 -4.60
N TYR A 266 -5.78 -4.66 -3.90
CA TYR A 266 -6.99 -4.42 -3.13
C TYR A 266 -6.76 -3.32 -2.08
N GLY A 267 -5.72 -3.43 -1.26
CA GLY A 267 -5.37 -2.41 -0.26
C GLY A 267 -5.04 -1.05 -0.89
N ILE A 268 -4.36 -1.03 -2.05
CA ILE A 268 -4.04 0.20 -2.79
C ILE A 268 -5.29 0.93 -3.27
N ALA A 269 -6.33 0.21 -3.70
CA ALA A 269 -7.58 0.82 -4.14
C ALA A 269 -8.22 1.67 -3.02
N TRP A 270 -8.09 1.24 -1.76
CA TRP A 270 -8.50 2.03 -0.59
C TRP A 270 -7.50 3.12 -0.23
N GLY A 271 -6.23 2.73 -0.12
CA GLY A 271 -5.14 3.62 0.29
C GLY A 271 -5.04 4.90 -0.53
N ALA A 272 -5.17 4.81 -1.85
CA ALA A 272 -5.11 5.98 -2.74
C ALA A 272 -6.16 7.05 -2.39
N MET A 273 -7.36 6.64 -1.94
CA MET A 273 -8.39 7.57 -1.47
C MET A 273 -8.05 8.22 -0.13
N GLY A 274 -7.19 7.60 0.70
CA GLY A 274 -6.61 8.21 1.89
C GLY A 274 -5.72 9.41 1.57
N ALA A 275 -4.76 9.23 0.65
CA ALA A 275 -3.91 10.32 0.17
C ALA A 275 -4.72 11.44 -0.52
N ALA A 276 -5.76 11.06 -1.27
CA ALA A 276 -6.67 12.01 -1.90
C ALA A 276 -7.45 12.83 -0.85
N ARG A 277 -8.02 12.17 0.16
CA ARG A 277 -8.74 12.79 1.27
C ARG A 277 -7.86 13.76 2.05
N ASP A 278 -6.66 13.32 2.46
CA ASP A 278 -5.73 14.17 3.20
C ASP A 278 -5.32 15.41 2.38
N SER A 279 -5.09 15.23 1.07
CA SER A 279 -4.79 16.36 0.17
C SER A 279 -5.95 17.36 0.07
N TYR A 280 -7.18 16.85 -0.04
CA TYR A 280 -8.40 17.67 -0.08
C TYR A 280 -8.60 18.43 1.24
N GLU A 281 -8.49 17.76 2.38
CA GLU A 281 -8.65 18.35 3.71
C GLU A 281 -7.63 19.47 3.95
N ALA A 282 -6.36 19.24 3.60
CA ALA A 282 -5.32 20.27 3.69
C ALA A 282 -5.61 21.50 2.81
N ALA A 283 -6.09 21.29 1.58
CA ALA A 283 -6.46 22.38 0.69
C ALA A 283 -7.70 23.13 1.16
N LEU A 284 -8.71 22.43 1.69
CA LEU A 284 -9.91 23.01 2.25
C LEU A 284 -9.57 23.90 3.44
N GLU A 285 -8.86 23.37 4.44
CA GLU A 285 -8.43 24.11 5.63
C GLU A 285 -7.64 25.36 5.24
N TYR A 286 -6.64 25.21 4.37
CA TYR A 286 -5.84 26.33 3.88
C TYR A 286 -6.71 27.40 3.20
N SER A 287 -7.65 26.98 2.35
CA SER A 287 -8.49 27.92 1.59
C SER A 287 -9.51 28.67 2.46
N LEU A 288 -9.95 28.06 3.57
CA LEU A 288 -10.83 28.70 4.55
C LEU A 288 -10.07 29.74 5.38
N GLY A 289 -8.82 29.47 5.75
CA GLY A 289 -7.98 30.39 6.54
C GLY A 289 -7.27 31.48 5.74
N ARG A 290 -6.88 31.20 4.49
CA ARG A 290 -6.08 32.12 3.68
C ARG A 290 -6.92 33.21 3.04
N LEU A 291 -6.58 34.47 3.33
CA LEU A 291 -7.21 35.63 2.70
C LEU A 291 -6.49 36.05 1.41
N GLN A 292 -7.26 36.42 0.39
CA GLN A 292 -6.81 37.10 -0.81
C GLN A 292 -7.89 38.09 -1.24
N PHE A 293 -7.50 39.30 -1.65
CA PHE A 293 -8.42 40.42 -1.96
C PHE A 293 -9.52 40.64 -0.88
N GLY A 294 -9.17 40.48 0.39
CA GLY A 294 -10.04 40.81 1.52
C GLY A 294 -11.06 39.75 1.94
N LYS A 295 -11.04 38.53 1.38
CA LYS A 295 -11.88 37.41 1.83
C LYS A 295 -11.16 36.06 1.71
N PRO A 296 -11.67 34.98 2.36
CA PRO A 296 -11.10 33.65 2.22
C PRO A 296 -11.02 33.16 0.77
N LEU A 297 -9.97 32.40 0.43
CA LEU A 297 -9.83 31.76 -0.88
C LEU A 297 -11.03 30.85 -1.19
N ALA A 298 -11.58 30.16 -0.18
CA ALA A 298 -12.79 29.34 -0.30
C ALA A 298 -14.04 30.15 -0.73
N GLY A 299 -14.00 31.48 -0.67
CA GLY A 299 -15.08 32.38 -1.11
C GLY A 299 -15.07 32.71 -2.61
N TYR A 300 -14.20 32.10 -3.41
CA TYR A 300 -14.12 32.31 -4.87
C TYR A 300 -14.64 31.11 -5.65
N GLN A 301 -15.37 31.37 -6.75
CA GLN A 301 -15.99 30.34 -7.58
C GLN A 301 -15.01 29.28 -8.06
N LEU A 302 -13.82 29.69 -8.55
CA LEU A 302 -12.82 28.75 -9.06
C LEU A 302 -12.22 27.86 -7.96
N THR A 303 -12.12 28.36 -6.72
CA THR A 303 -11.66 27.54 -5.59
C THR A 303 -12.74 26.55 -5.18
N GLN A 304 -14.00 26.98 -5.12
CA GLN A 304 -15.12 26.09 -4.81
C GLN A 304 -15.29 25.01 -5.86
N GLN A 305 -15.16 25.33 -7.15
CA GLN A 305 -15.22 24.35 -8.22
C GLN A 305 -14.20 23.23 -8.00
N LYS A 306 -12.92 23.58 -7.76
CA LYS A 306 -11.86 22.60 -7.47
C LYS A 306 -12.18 21.73 -6.27
N LEU A 307 -12.65 22.34 -5.17
CA LEU A 307 -13.02 21.61 -3.96
C LEU A 307 -14.16 20.62 -4.22
N VAL A 308 -15.21 21.04 -4.94
CA VAL A 308 -16.34 20.19 -5.28
C VAL A 308 -15.94 19.06 -6.22
N ASP A 309 -15.15 19.34 -7.26
CA ASP A 309 -14.68 18.32 -8.20
C ASP A 309 -13.86 17.24 -7.48
N MET A 310 -12.96 17.64 -6.56
CA MET A 310 -12.21 16.70 -5.72
C MET A 310 -13.13 15.88 -4.81
N LEU A 311 -14.08 16.53 -4.14
CA LEU A 311 -15.01 15.89 -3.21
C LEU A 311 -15.85 14.80 -3.91
N VAL A 312 -16.39 15.09 -5.09
CA VAL A 312 -17.20 14.13 -5.88
C VAL A 312 -16.40 12.86 -6.18
N GLU A 313 -15.13 12.99 -6.59
CA GLU A 313 -14.30 11.85 -6.93
C GLU A 313 -13.84 11.04 -5.71
N ILE A 314 -13.58 11.70 -4.56
CA ILE A 314 -13.30 11.00 -3.29
C ILE A 314 -14.50 10.14 -2.87
N GLN A 315 -15.70 10.69 -2.95
CA GLN A 315 -16.95 10.00 -2.60
C GLN A 315 -17.17 8.77 -3.49
N LYS A 316 -17.04 8.94 -4.82
CA LYS A 316 -17.15 7.84 -5.80
C LYS A 316 -16.09 6.76 -5.59
N GLY A 317 -14.82 7.16 -5.42
CA GLY A 317 -13.71 6.24 -5.25
C GLY A 317 -13.82 5.43 -3.95
N THR A 318 -14.31 6.06 -2.88
CA THR A 318 -14.52 5.39 -1.59
C THR A 318 -15.68 4.39 -1.65
N LEU A 319 -16.80 4.71 -2.32
CA LEU A 319 -17.87 3.74 -2.57
C LEU A 319 -17.41 2.56 -3.41
N LEU A 320 -16.61 2.82 -4.45
CA LEU A 320 -16.02 1.76 -5.27
C LEU A 320 -15.16 0.83 -4.40
N ALA A 321 -14.28 1.38 -3.57
CA ALA A 321 -13.41 0.61 -2.69
C ALA A 321 -14.25 -0.22 -1.68
N LEU A 322 -15.28 0.38 -1.08
CA LEU A 322 -16.20 -0.31 -0.17
C LEU A 322 -16.90 -1.48 -0.85
N GLN A 323 -17.44 -1.28 -2.05
CA GLN A 323 -18.07 -2.36 -2.81
C GLN A 323 -17.10 -3.51 -3.12
N LEU A 324 -15.84 -3.20 -3.45
CA LEU A 324 -14.82 -4.23 -3.63
C LEU A 324 -14.56 -4.99 -2.33
N GLY A 325 -14.50 -4.30 -1.19
CA GLY A 325 -14.36 -4.95 0.11
C GLY A 325 -15.52 -5.90 0.43
N ARG A 326 -16.77 -5.46 0.21
CA ARG A 326 -17.96 -6.31 0.39
C ARG A 326 -17.95 -7.55 -0.51
N LEU A 327 -17.52 -7.40 -1.77
CA LEU A 327 -17.36 -8.54 -2.68
C LEU A 327 -16.26 -9.50 -2.21
N LYS A 328 -15.17 -8.97 -1.65
CA LYS A 328 -14.04 -9.75 -1.14
C LYS A 328 -14.42 -10.55 0.10
N ASP A 329 -15.08 -9.92 1.07
CA ASP A 329 -15.60 -10.59 2.27
C ASP A 329 -16.63 -11.68 1.91
N ALA A 330 -17.44 -11.45 0.89
CA ALA A 330 -18.37 -12.45 0.37
C ALA A 330 -17.69 -13.58 -0.44
N GLY A 331 -16.37 -13.52 -0.69
CA GLY A 331 -15.64 -14.51 -1.49
C GLY A 331 -15.97 -14.47 -2.99
N THR A 332 -16.52 -13.36 -3.49
CA THR A 332 -16.99 -13.22 -4.88
C THR A 332 -16.18 -12.23 -5.72
N ILE A 333 -15.14 -11.63 -5.13
CA ILE A 333 -14.27 -10.69 -5.84
C ILE A 333 -13.48 -11.37 -6.97
N ARG A 334 -13.35 -10.67 -8.10
CA ARG A 334 -12.59 -11.12 -9.27
C ARG A 334 -11.44 -10.16 -9.61
N PRO A 335 -10.34 -10.62 -10.23
CA PRO A 335 -9.19 -9.78 -10.52
C PRO A 335 -9.47 -8.53 -11.37
N GLU A 336 -10.43 -8.60 -12.30
CA GLU A 336 -10.85 -7.44 -13.10
C GLU A 336 -11.57 -6.37 -12.26
N GLN A 337 -12.28 -6.76 -11.20
CA GLN A 337 -12.92 -5.81 -10.29
C GLN A 337 -11.88 -5.07 -9.46
N ILE A 338 -10.84 -5.77 -9.00
CA ILE A 338 -9.67 -5.15 -8.36
C ILE A 338 -8.98 -4.19 -9.33
N SER A 339 -8.85 -4.56 -10.60
CA SER A 339 -8.26 -3.70 -11.64
C SER A 339 -9.05 -2.42 -11.83
N LEU A 340 -10.39 -2.46 -11.78
CA LEU A 340 -11.24 -1.26 -11.82
C LEU A 340 -10.94 -0.31 -10.65
N GLY A 341 -10.87 -0.84 -9.42
CA GLY A 341 -10.56 -0.06 -8.23
C GLY A 341 -9.18 0.56 -8.27
N LYS A 342 -8.15 -0.25 -8.54
CA LYS A 342 -6.76 0.22 -8.64
C LYS A 342 -6.62 1.30 -9.71
N LEU A 343 -7.14 1.05 -10.91
CA LEU A 343 -7.07 1.98 -12.03
C LEU A 343 -7.73 3.32 -11.73
N ASN A 344 -8.99 3.29 -11.27
CA ASN A 344 -9.75 4.50 -11.00
C ASN A 344 -9.14 5.30 -9.84
N ASN A 345 -9.00 4.66 -8.68
CA ASN A 345 -8.72 5.38 -7.46
C ASN A 345 -7.32 5.99 -7.47
N VAL A 346 -6.33 5.32 -8.05
CA VAL A 346 -4.98 5.89 -8.14
C VAL A 346 -4.91 7.04 -9.14
N ARG A 347 -5.62 6.95 -10.29
CA ARG A 347 -5.69 8.03 -11.30
C ARG A 347 -6.36 9.28 -10.76
N GLU A 348 -7.48 9.13 -10.04
CA GLU A 348 -8.16 10.29 -9.47
C GLU A 348 -7.43 10.83 -8.26
N ALA A 349 -6.85 9.99 -7.39
CA ALA A 349 -6.07 10.44 -6.25
C ALA A 349 -4.91 11.37 -6.64
N ILE A 350 -4.15 11.01 -7.69
CA ILE A 350 -3.02 11.86 -8.12
C ILE A 350 -3.50 13.17 -8.74
N ARG A 351 -4.65 13.18 -9.43
CA ARG A 351 -5.27 14.42 -9.95
C ARG A 351 -5.72 15.32 -8.80
N ILE A 352 -6.40 14.75 -7.81
CA ILE A 352 -6.84 15.44 -6.59
C ILE A 352 -5.64 16.06 -5.87
N ALA A 353 -4.58 15.29 -5.62
CA ALA A 353 -3.38 15.79 -4.95
C ALA A 353 -2.72 16.96 -5.72
N ARG A 354 -2.66 16.89 -7.06
CA ARG A 354 -2.14 17.98 -7.90
C ARG A 354 -3.05 19.21 -7.90
N GLU A 355 -4.36 19.02 -7.90
CA GLU A 355 -5.34 20.11 -7.89
C GLU A 355 -5.37 20.81 -6.53
N ALA A 356 -5.36 20.04 -5.43
CA ALA A 356 -5.20 20.51 -4.06
C ALA A 356 -3.94 21.37 -3.90
N ARG A 357 -2.80 20.90 -4.43
CA ARG A 357 -1.53 21.66 -4.43
C ARG A 357 -1.69 23.03 -5.09
N SER A 358 -2.48 23.15 -6.16
CA SER A 358 -2.70 24.44 -6.84
C SER A 358 -3.39 25.48 -5.96
N ILE A 359 -4.26 25.06 -5.02
CA ILE A 359 -4.97 25.95 -4.09
C ILE A 359 -4.01 26.56 -3.05
N LEU A 360 -2.96 25.82 -2.69
CA LEU A 360 -1.94 26.26 -1.73
C LEU A 360 -0.98 27.32 -2.29
N GLY A 361 -0.93 27.48 -3.62
CA GLY A 361 -0.03 28.42 -4.29
C GLY A 361 1.45 28.11 -3.99
N GLY A 362 2.23 29.16 -3.71
CA GLY A 362 3.66 29.03 -3.40
C GLY A 362 3.96 28.23 -2.12
N ASN A 363 3.02 28.12 -1.18
CA ASN A 363 3.23 27.29 0.02
C ASN A 363 3.07 25.80 -0.27
N GLY A 364 2.44 25.43 -1.39
CA GLY A 364 2.23 24.03 -1.77
C GLY A 364 3.44 23.36 -2.43
N ILE A 365 4.60 24.03 -2.52
CA ILE A 365 5.81 23.42 -3.11
C ILE A 365 6.78 22.87 -2.05
N THR A 366 6.47 23.04 -0.76
CA THR A 366 7.28 22.53 0.37
C THR A 366 6.61 21.31 0.99
N THR A 367 7.28 20.66 1.93
CA THR A 367 6.75 19.52 2.70
C THR A 367 5.81 19.94 3.84
N ASP A 368 5.59 21.24 4.05
CA ASP A 368 4.71 21.78 5.09
C ASP A 368 3.25 21.36 4.88
N TYR A 369 2.87 21.12 3.63
CA TYR A 369 1.57 20.62 3.23
C TYR A 369 1.71 19.33 2.44
N SER A 370 0.80 18.39 2.69
CA SER A 370 0.87 17.05 2.10
C SER A 370 0.61 16.93 0.58
N PRO A 371 -0.17 17.81 -0.11
CA PRO A 371 -0.61 17.51 -1.48
C PRO A 371 0.50 17.23 -2.50
N LEU A 372 1.63 17.97 -2.46
CA LEU A 372 2.72 17.72 -3.41
C LEU A 372 3.47 16.43 -3.08
N ARG A 373 3.69 16.13 -1.79
CA ARG A 373 4.29 14.87 -1.34
C ARG A 373 3.42 13.68 -1.76
N HIS A 374 2.11 13.75 -1.54
CA HIS A 374 1.16 12.73 -2.00
C HIS A 374 1.16 12.58 -3.52
N ALA A 375 1.13 13.68 -4.27
CA ALA A 375 1.20 13.63 -5.74
C ALA A 375 2.49 12.94 -6.22
N ALA A 376 3.63 13.25 -5.61
CA ALA A 376 4.91 12.61 -5.94
C ALA A 376 4.89 11.12 -5.60
N ASN A 377 4.42 10.74 -4.41
CA ASN A 377 4.26 9.34 -4.00
C ASN A 377 3.34 8.54 -4.91
N LEU A 378 2.21 9.13 -5.31
CA LEU A 378 1.21 8.48 -6.17
C LEU A 378 1.74 8.17 -7.57
N GLU A 379 2.81 8.81 -8.05
CA GLU A 379 3.49 8.39 -9.30
C GLU A 379 4.00 6.94 -9.21
N SER A 380 4.58 6.55 -8.06
CA SER A 380 4.96 5.17 -7.82
C SER A 380 3.74 4.28 -7.71
N VAL A 381 2.73 4.66 -6.91
CA VAL A 381 1.49 3.87 -6.71
C VAL A 381 0.77 3.60 -8.04
N ARG A 382 0.82 4.56 -8.96
CA ARG A 382 0.29 4.44 -10.31
C ARG A 382 1.02 3.41 -11.16
N THR A 383 2.31 3.21 -10.90
CA THR A 383 3.21 2.38 -11.70
C THR A 383 3.34 0.95 -11.16
N TYR A 384 3.63 0.78 -9.87
CA TYR A 384 3.84 -0.54 -9.28
C TYR A 384 2.49 -1.25 -9.03
N GLU A 385 2.56 -2.56 -8.75
CA GLU A 385 1.39 -3.45 -8.69
C GLU A 385 0.55 -3.44 -9.99
N GLY A 386 1.15 -3.11 -11.14
CA GLY A 386 0.47 -3.01 -12.43
C GLY A 386 0.17 -1.57 -12.80
N THR A 387 0.69 -1.14 -13.95
CA THR A 387 0.47 0.20 -14.48
C THR A 387 -1.00 0.44 -14.85
N ASP A 388 -1.34 1.71 -15.00
CA ASP A 388 -2.58 2.17 -15.63
C ASP A 388 -2.93 1.42 -16.93
N GLU A 389 -1.94 1.23 -17.81
CA GLU A 389 -2.09 0.59 -19.09
C GLU A 389 -2.41 -0.90 -18.93
N VAL A 390 -1.68 -1.60 -18.06
CA VAL A 390 -1.93 -3.01 -17.73
C VAL A 390 -3.36 -3.21 -17.22
N HIS A 391 -3.82 -2.42 -16.24
CA HIS A 391 -5.19 -2.56 -15.74
C HIS A 391 -6.23 -2.18 -16.79
N THR A 392 -5.94 -1.19 -17.65
CA THR A 392 -6.81 -0.83 -18.78
C THR A 392 -6.95 -2.01 -19.74
N LEU A 393 -5.86 -2.72 -20.06
CA LEU A 393 -5.89 -3.90 -20.94
C LEU A 393 -6.57 -5.11 -20.28
N VAL A 394 -6.39 -5.32 -18.96
CA VAL A 394 -7.14 -6.34 -18.22
C VAL A 394 -8.65 -6.11 -18.36
N LEU A 395 -9.10 -4.86 -18.17
CA LEU A 395 -10.52 -4.50 -18.32
C LEU A 395 -10.98 -4.58 -19.78
N GLY A 396 -10.15 -4.15 -20.73
CA GLY A 396 -10.43 -4.27 -22.16
C GLY A 396 -10.66 -5.72 -22.58
N ARG A 397 -9.79 -6.64 -22.13
CA ARG A 397 -9.97 -8.08 -22.36
C ARG A 397 -11.23 -8.62 -21.70
N HIS A 398 -11.57 -8.18 -20.49
CA HIS A 398 -12.80 -8.59 -19.82
C HIS A 398 -14.05 -8.17 -20.59
N VAL A 399 -14.07 -6.93 -21.11
CA VAL A 399 -15.23 -6.36 -21.83
C VAL A 399 -15.37 -6.95 -23.23
N THR A 400 -14.26 -7.21 -23.92
CA THR A 400 -14.28 -7.60 -25.34
C THR A 400 -14.09 -9.10 -25.59
N GLY A 401 -13.54 -9.82 -24.62
CA GLY A 401 -13.07 -11.21 -24.78
C GLY A 401 -11.79 -11.34 -25.60
N LEU A 402 -11.15 -10.23 -26.01
CA LEU A 402 -9.96 -10.23 -26.86
C LEU A 402 -8.73 -9.77 -26.07
N ASP A 403 -7.63 -10.53 -26.17
CA ASP A 403 -6.34 -10.13 -25.61
C ASP A 403 -5.69 -9.07 -26.49
N ALA A 404 -5.08 -8.05 -25.85
CA ALA A 404 -4.43 -6.93 -26.52
C ALA A 404 -3.14 -6.50 -25.80
N PHE A 405 -2.48 -7.43 -25.10
CA PHE A 405 -1.18 -7.17 -24.48
C PHE A 405 -0.02 -7.26 -25.49
N HIS A 406 -0.20 -8.02 -26.57
CA HIS A 406 0.79 -8.30 -27.61
C HIS A 406 0.19 -8.31 -29.02
#